data_AF-A0A1H1GND1-F1
#
_entry.id   AF-A0A1H1GND1-F1
#
_cell.length_a   1.000
_cell.length_b   1.000
_cell.length_c   1.000
_cell.angle_alpha   90.00
_cell.angle_beta   90.00
_cell.angle_gamma   90.00
#
_symmetry.space_group_name_H-M   'P 1'
#
loop_
_entity.id
_entity.type
_entity.pdbx_description
1 polymer ?
#
loop_
_entity_poly.entity_id
_entity_poly.type
_entity_poly.pdbx_seq_one_letter_code
_entity_poly.pdbx_strand_id
1 'polypeptide(L)'
;MRRSIVCIATGRVLWHHERVDAKHFFEIVGVGFEIIGVGALSVGFVVTVVLAVRAWRQSGDWTTGFKTLRETFGGVILLGLEILVAADLVQTVTSDPTLTDAAVLGLIVLIRTVLSFSLQVEIDGVAPWRRAMVTGPEVLTRAVKNAGNAGAPAPASDGA
;
A
#
# COMPACT_ATOMS: atom_id res chain seq x y z
N MET A 1 30.92 -50.85 34.12
CA MET A 1 31.30 -49.76 35.04
C MET A 1 30.94 -48.44 34.37
N ARG A 2 30.03 -47.64 34.99
CA ARG A 2 29.69 -46.21 34.75
C ARG A 2 29.48 -45.77 33.28
N ARG A 3 28.27 -45.72 32.70
CA ARG A 3 27.16 -44.78 32.99
C ARG A 3 27.63 -43.41 33.49
N SER A 4 27.72 -42.45 32.57
CA SER A 4 27.60 -41.02 32.85
C SER A 4 26.77 -40.37 31.74
N ILE A 5 25.50 -40.75 31.67
CA ILE A 5 24.43 -39.91 31.15
C ILE A 5 24.27 -38.80 32.19
N VAL A 6 24.86 -37.64 31.92
CA VAL A 6 24.57 -36.41 32.67
C VAL A 6 23.32 -35.80 32.04
N CYS A 7 22.16 -36.18 32.58
CA CYS A 7 20.99 -35.32 32.58
C CYS A 7 21.17 -34.24 33.65
N ILE A 8 20.50 -33.11 33.45
CA ILE A 8 20.35 -31.92 34.32
C ILE A 8 21.24 -30.72 33.94
N ALA A 9 20.84 -30.05 32.85
CA ALA A 9 20.63 -28.60 32.83
C ALA A 9 19.54 -28.29 31.79
N THR A 10 18.35 -28.80 32.10
CA THR A 10 17.09 -28.68 31.36
C THR A 10 16.78 -27.22 31.01
N GLY A 11 16.69 -26.90 29.71
CA GLY A 11 16.12 -25.64 29.22
C GLY A 11 16.75 -24.99 27.98
N ARG A 12 17.93 -25.44 27.51
CA ARG A 12 18.69 -24.70 26.48
C ARG A 12 18.75 -25.35 25.08
N VAL A 13 18.46 -26.65 24.95
CA VAL A 13 18.71 -27.40 23.69
C VAL A 13 17.49 -27.47 22.77
N LEU A 14 16.29 -27.06 23.21
CA LEU A 14 15.08 -27.07 22.37
C LEU A 14 14.96 -25.86 21.42
N TRP A 15 15.85 -24.86 21.52
CA TRP A 15 15.66 -23.55 20.86
C TRP A 15 16.30 -23.40 19.48
N HIS A 16 17.11 -24.34 19.00
CA HIS A 16 17.89 -24.10 17.78
C HIS A 16 17.17 -24.53 16.49
N HIS A 17 16.31 -25.54 16.53
CA HIS A 17 15.56 -25.98 15.35
C HIS A 17 14.37 -25.06 15.04
N GLU A 18 13.54 -24.71 16.03
CA GLU A 18 12.34 -23.88 15.81
C GLU A 18 12.67 -22.46 15.28
N ARG A 19 13.83 -21.89 15.63
CA ARG A 19 14.20 -20.53 15.20
C ARG A 19 14.72 -20.46 13.77
N VAL A 20 15.33 -21.52 13.25
CA VAL A 20 15.88 -21.54 11.88
C VAL A 20 14.75 -21.81 10.88
N ASP A 21 13.79 -22.65 11.25
CA ASP A 21 12.61 -22.94 10.42
C ASP A 21 11.72 -21.71 10.24
N ALA A 22 11.53 -20.91 11.31
CA ALA A 22 10.79 -19.65 11.23
C ALA A 22 11.46 -18.63 10.30
N LYS A 23 12.79 -18.44 10.42
CA LYS A 23 13.54 -17.47 9.60
C LYS A 23 13.43 -17.78 8.11
N HIS A 24 13.63 -19.04 7.72
CA HIS A 24 13.48 -19.46 6.32
C HIS A 24 12.05 -19.29 5.80
N PHE A 25 11.04 -19.59 6.64
CA PHE A 25 9.65 -19.37 6.26
C PHE A 25 9.36 -17.90 5.97
N PHE A 26 9.80 -17.00 6.86
CA PHE A 26 9.58 -15.58 6.67
C PHE A 26 10.36 -14.98 5.49
N GLU A 27 11.59 -15.44 5.22
CA GLU A 27 12.34 -15.04 4.02
C GLU A 27 11.57 -15.40 2.74
N ILE A 28 11.06 -16.63 2.65
CA ILE A 28 10.29 -17.09 1.49
C ILE A 28 9.01 -16.25 1.33
N VAL A 29 8.32 -15.96 2.44
CA VAL A 29 7.12 -15.14 2.44
C VAL A 29 7.44 -13.70 2.01
N GLY A 30 8.51 -13.11 2.54
CA GLY A 30 8.96 -11.75 2.19
C GLY A 30 9.29 -11.61 0.70
N VAL A 31 10.08 -12.54 0.16
CA VAL A 31 10.40 -12.61 -1.27
C VAL A 31 9.13 -12.81 -2.11
N GLY A 32 8.18 -13.61 -1.63
CA GLY A 32 6.88 -13.77 -2.27
C GLY A 32 6.12 -12.45 -2.41
N PHE A 33 6.00 -11.69 -1.32
CA PHE A 33 5.35 -10.37 -1.34
C PHE A 33 6.11 -9.36 -2.22
N GLU A 34 7.43 -9.39 -2.22
CA GLU A 34 8.26 -8.56 -3.09
C GLU A 34 7.97 -8.85 -4.57
N ILE A 35 8.01 -10.12 -4.97
CA ILE A 35 7.74 -10.55 -6.36
C ILE A 35 6.32 -10.13 -6.77
N ILE A 36 5.32 -10.34 -5.91
CA ILE A 36 3.94 -9.97 -6.21
C ILE A 36 3.81 -8.45 -6.34
N GLY A 37 4.41 -7.67 -5.43
CA GLY A 37 4.35 -6.22 -5.45
C GLY A 37 5.04 -5.61 -6.66
N VAL A 38 6.27 -6.05 -6.95
CA VAL A 38 7.04 -5.64 -8.13
C VAL A 38 6.33 -6.09 -9.42
N GLY A 39 5.77 -7.30 -9.43
CA GLY A 39 4.98 -7.83 -10.54
C GLY A 39 3.74 -7.00 -10.82
N ALA A 40 2.96 -6.67 -9.78
CA ALA A 40 1.77 -5.82 -9.90
C ALA A 40 2.11 -4.42 -10.44
N LEU A 41 3.17 -3.79 -9.93
CA LEU A 41 3.67 -2.51 -10.44
C LEU A 41 4.10 -2.61 -11.90
N SER A 42 4.84 -3.66 -12.26
CA SER A 42 5.37 -3.85 -13.61
C SER A 42 4.23 -4.05 -14.62
N VAL A 43 3.27 -4.92 -14.31
CA VAL A 43 2.10 -5.18 -15.15
C VAL A 43 1.23 -3.94 -15.26
N GLY A 44 0.94 -3.29 -14.13
CA GLY A 44 0.12 -2.08 -14.12
C GLY A 44 0.76 -0.93 -14.91
N PHE A 45 2.09 -0.78 -14.83
CA PHE A 45 2.83 0.20 -15.62
C PHE A 45 2.68 -0.07 -17.12
N VAL A 46 2.89 -1.31 -17.57
CA VAL A 46 2.71 -1.69 -18.98
C VAL A 46 1.28 -1.41 -19.45
N VAL A 47 0.28 -1.81 -18.68
CA VAL A 47 -1.14 -1.53 -18.99
C VAL A 47 -1.39 -0.03 -19.12
N THR A 48 -0.89 0.75 -18.16
CA THR A 48 -1.05 2.22 -18.15
C THR A 48 -0.42 2.87 -19.38
N VAL A 49 0.79 2.47 -19.76
CA VAL A 49 1.47 2.98 -20.96
C VAL A 49 0.69 2.61 -22.22
N VAL A 50 0.22 1.36 -22.34
CA VAL A 50 -0.58 0.93 -23.50
C VAL A 50 -1.87 1.74 -23.62
N LEU A 51 -2.57 1.98 -22.51
CA LEU A 51 -3.79 2.79 -22.50
C LEU A 51 -3.51 4.25 -22.87
N ALA A 52 -2.45 4.84 -22.33
CA ALA A 52 -2.05 6.21 -22.63
C ALA A 52 -1.69 6.40 -24.12
N VAL A 53 -0.90 5.48 -24.69
CA VAL A 53 -0.53 5.49 -26.12
C VAL A 53 -1.76 5.30 -26.99
N ARG A 54 -2.68 4.41 -26.60
CA ARG A 54 -3.94 4.20 -27.32
C ARG A 54 -4.82 5.45 -27.28
N ALA A 55 -4.95 6.09 -26.12
CA ALA A 55 -5.71 7.32 -25.96
C ALA A 55 -5.14 8.45 -26.82
N TRP A 56 -3.81 8.64 -26.81
CA TRP A 56 -3.13 9.61 -27.65
C TRP A 56 -3.36 9.35 -29.15
N ARG A 57 -3.22 8.10 -29.60
CA ARG A 57 -3.45 7.72 -31.00
C ARG A 57 -4.90 7.93 -31.47
N GLN A 58 -5.87 7.78 -30.57
CA GLN A 58 -7.29 7.95 -30.91
C GLN A 58 -7.74 9.41 -30.92
N SER A 59 -7.25 10.22 -29.98
CA SER A 59 -7.65 11.61 -29.84
C SER A 59 -6.75 12.58 -30.62
N GLY A 60 -5.55 12.16 -31.02
CA GLY A 60 -4.55 13.02 -31.66
C GLY A 60 -3.94 14.05 -30.71
N ASP A 61 -4.38 14.08 -29.45
CA ASP A 61 -4.01 15.06 -28.45
C ASP A 61 -3.15 14.43 -27.35
N TRP A 62 -1.96 15.00 -27.15
CA TRP A 62 -1.02 14.59 -26.12
C TRP A 62 -1.59 14.79 -24.71
N THR A 63 -2.42 15.82 -24.50
CA THR A 63 -2.96 16.12 -23.17
C THR A 63 -3.88 15.02 -22.67
N THR A 64 -4.67 14.42 -23.58
CA THR A 64 -5.58 13.31 -23.28
C THR A 64 -4.79 12.05 -22.92
N GLY A 65 -3.76 11.70 -23.69
CA GLY A 65 -2.88 10.56 -23.38
C GLY A 65 -2.16 10.72 -22.03
N PHE A 66 -1.64 11.91 -21.74
CA PHE A 66 -0.97 12.20 -20.48
C PHE A 66 -1.91 12.16 -19.27
N LYS A 67 -3.14 12.66 -19.42
CA LYS A 67 -4.17 12.57 -18.38
C LYS A 67 -4.51 11.10 -18.08
N THR A 68 -4.77 10.29 -19.10
CA THR A 68 -5.04 8.85 -18.94
C THR A 68 -3.87 8.12 -18.28
N LEU A 69 -2.63 8.46 -18.65
CA LEU A 69 -1.43 7.91 -18.03
C LEU A 69 -1.43 8.18 -16.52
N ARG A 70 -1.61 9.45 -16.12
CA ARG A 70 -1.56 9.87 -14.71
C ARG A 70 -2.70 9.26 -13.88
N GLU A 71 -3.92 9.25 -14.40
CA GLU A 71 -5.09 8.69 -13.72
C GLU A 71 -4.96 7.18 -13.48
N THR A 72 -4.49 6.43 -14.50
CA THR A 72 -4.35 4.97 -14.39
C THR A 72 -3.13 4.60 -13.53
N PHE A 73 -2.02 5.34 -13.68
CA PHE A 73 -0.78 5.06 -12.96
C PHE A 73 -0.92 5.28 -11.46
N GLY A 74 -1.72 6.28 -11.05
CA GLY A 74 -2.04 6.50 -9.64
C GLY A 74 -2.68 5.29 -8.98
N GLY A 75 -3.61 4.62 -9.67
CA GLY A 75 -4.23 3.38 -9.17
C GLY A 75 -3.27 2.20 -9.09
N VAL A 76 -2.38 2.06 -10.09
CA VAL A 76 -1.34 1.02 -10.10
C VAL A 76 -0.36 1.19 -8.95
N ILE A 77 0.07 2.42 -8.67
CA ILE A 77 0.97 2.72 -7.55
C ILE A 77 0.30 2.39 -6.22
N LEU A 78 -0.95 2.79 -6.01
CA LEU A 78 -1.66 2.50 -4.75
C LEU A 78 -1.73 0.99 -4.47
N LEU A 79 -2.11 0.20 -5.47
CA LEU A 79 -2.14 -1.26 -5.38
C LEU A 79 -0.75 -1.85 -5.09
N GLY A 80 0.26 -1.41 -5.83
CA GLY A 80 1.63 -1.88 -5.66
C GLY A 80 2.20 -1.53 -4.29
N LEU A 81 1.89 -0.34 -3.77
CA LEU A 81 2.33 0.10 -2.45
C LEU A 81 1.65 -0.68 -1.32
N GLU A 82 0.36 -1.02 -1.43
CA GLU A 82 -0.31 -1.87 -0.43
C GLU A 82 0.41 -3.22 -0.27
N ILE A 83 0.81 -3.82 -1.39
CA ILE A 83 1.50 -5.12 -1.41
C ILE A 83 2.95 -4.97 -0.93
N LEU A 84 3.67 -3.95 -1.41
CA LEU A 84 5.07 -3.76 -1.06
C LEU A 84 5.28 -3.25 0.36
N VAL A 85 4.29 -2.60 0.99
CA VAL A 85 4.35 -2.26 2.42
C VAL A 85 4.26 -3.54 3.26
N ALA A 86 3.49 -4.54 2.83
CA ALA A 86 3.48 -5.84 3.49
C ALA A 86 4.86 -6.54 3.40
N ALA A 87 5.51 -6.48 2.24
CA ALA A 87 6.88 -6.99 2.06
C ALA A 87 7.88 -6.30 3.01
N ASP A 88 7.87 -4.96 3.06
CA ASP A 88 8.73 -4.18 3.95
C ASP A 88 8.50 -4.56 5.42
N LEU A 89 7.24 -4.77 5.83
CA LEU A 89 6.91 -5.18 7.19
C LEU A 89 7.48 -6.57 7.52
N VAL A 90 7.37 -7.55 6.62
CA VAL A 90 7.96 -8.89 6.83
C VAL A 90 9.48 -8.82 6.98
N GLN A 91 10.14 -8.00 6.17
CA GLN A 91 11.60 -7.79 6.27
C GLN A 91 11.99 -7.17 7.62
N THR A 92 11.19 -6.24 8.15
CA THR A 92 11.47 -5.60 9.45
C THR A 92 11.38 -6.56 10.63
N VAL A 93 10.43 -7.51 10.62
CA VAL A 93 10.20 -8.40 11.78
C VAL A 93 11.18 -9.57 11.85
N THR A 94 11.91 -9.85 10.78
CA THR A 94 12.77 -11.04 10.65
C THR A 94 14.25 -10.74 10.63
N SER A 95 14.60 -9.46 10.49
CA SER A 95 15.97 -8.98 10.66
C SER A 95 16.26 -8.81 12.16
N ASP A 96 17.26 -9.51 12.70
CA ASP A 96 17.78 -9.27 14.06
C ASP A 96 18.47 -7.90 14.06
N PRO A 97 17.87 -6.81 14.57
CA PRO A 97 18.31 -5.48 14.21
C PRO A 97 19.52 -5.07 15.04
N THR A 98 20.62 -4.74 14.36
CA THR A 98 21.56 -3.74 14.87
C THR A 98 20.95 -2.35 14.61
N LEU A 99 21.26 -1.35 15.45
CA LEU A 99 20.72 0.02 15.27
C LEU A 99 21.02 0.60 13.87
N THR A 100 22.11 0.16 13.25
CA THR A 100 22.52 0.57 11.90
C THR A 100 21.61 -0.01 10.82
N ASP A 101 21.28 -1.30 10.90
CA ASP A 101 20.42 -1.96 9.91
C ASP A 101 18.99 -1.42 9.98
N ALA A 102 18.49 -1.16 11.19
CA ALA A 102 17.20 -0.50 11.40
C ALA A 102 17.18 0.93 10.82
N ALA A 103 18.29 1.66 10.92
CA ALA A 103 18.40 3.01 10.38
C ALA A 103 18.43 3.02 8.84
N VAL A 104 19.13 2.07 8.19
CA VAL A 104 19.13 1.92 6.73
C VAL A 104 17.74 1.56 6.22
N LEU A 105 17.06 0.63 6.90
CA LEU A 105 15.69 0.23 6.57
C LEU A 105 14.71 1.41 6.72
N GLY A 106 14.82 2.17 7.82
CA GLY A 106 14.04 3.39 8.03
C GLY A 106 14.29 4.45 6.96
N LEU A 107 15.54 4.59 6.49
CA LEU A 107 15.89 5.50 5.40
C LEU A 107 15.24 5.09 4.06
N ILE A 108 15.22 3.79 3.74
CA ILE A 108 14.58 3.29 2.51
C ILE A 108 13.07 3.58 2.52
N VAL A 109 12.39 3.30 3.64
CA VAL A 109 10.96 3.61 3.81
C VAL A 109 10.70 5.12 3.71
N LEU A 110 11.56 5.94 4.30
CA LEU A 110 11.46 7.40 4.23
C LEU A 110 11.56 7.91 2.79
N ILE A 111 12.56 7.43 2.04
CA ILE A 111 12.77 7.80 0.63
C ILE A 111 11.55 7.39 -0.20
N ARG A 112 11.02 6.17 -0.01
CA ARG A 112 9.78 5.70 -0.66
C ARG A 112 8.62 6.66 -0.42
N THR A 113 8.45 7.09 0.82
CA THR A 113 7.32 7.95 1.21
C THR A 113 7.47 9.34 0.60
N VAL A 114 8.67 9.94 0.67
CA VAL A 114 8.92 11.30 0.14
C VAL A 114 8.87 11.34 -1.39
N LEU A 115 9.46 10.37 -2.10
CA LEU A 115 9.42 10.32 -3.57
C LEU A 115 8.00 10.12 -4.10
N SER A 116 7.26 9.17 -3.51
CA SER A 116 5.87 8.95 -3.90
C SER A 116 5.00 10.19 -3.63
N PHE A 117 5.26 10.88 -2.52
CA PHE A 117 4.54 12.11 -2.14
C PHE A 117 4.86 13.29 -3.08
N SER A 118 6.12 13.48 -3.43
CA SER A 118 6.58 14.55 -4.33
C SER A 118 5.94 14.42 -5.71
N LEU A 119 5.86 13.20 -6.24
CA LEU A 119 5.22 12.94 -7.54
C LEU A 119 3.72 13.24 -7.50
N GLN A 120 3.00 12.84 -6.44
CA GLN A 120 1.57 13.17 -6.31
C GLN A 120 1.34 14.68 -6.27
N VAL A 121 2.14 15.43 -5.51
CA VAL A 121 2.02 16.89 -5.40
C VAL A 121 2.26 17.61 -6.73
N GLU A 122 3.27 17.21 -7.50
CA GLU A 122 3.54 17.81 -8.81
C GLU A 122 2.42 17.54 -9.82
N ILE A 123 1.84 16.35 -9.77
CA ILE A 123 0.76 15.95 -10.68
C ILE A 123 -0.53 16.70 -10.38
N ASP A 124 -0.83 16.86 -9.10
CA ASP A 124 -2.13 17.30 -8.61
C ASP A 124 -2.19 18.80 -8.29
N GLY A 125 -1.04 19.45 -8.10
CA GLY A 125 -0.93 20.84 -7.67
C GLY A 125 -1.49 21.12 -6.27
N VAL A 126 -2.04 20.10 -5.58
CA VAL A 126 -2.63 20.21 -4.25
C VAL A 126 -2.21 19.00 -3.42
N ALA A 127 -1.63 19.25 -2.24
CA ALA A 127 -1.20 18.18 -1.36
C ALA A 127 -2.38 17.28 -0.93
N PRO A 128 -2.18 15.96 -0.79
CA PRO A 128 -3.25 15.00 -0.51
C PRO A 128 -3.97 15.28 0.82
N TRP A 129 -3.27 15.79 1.84
CA TRP A 129 -3.91 16.22 3.10
C TRP A 129 -4.90 17.37 2.88
N ARG A 130 -4.64 18.26 1.92
CA ARG A 130 -5.53 19.38 1.59
C ARG A 130 -6.79 18.89 0.88
N ARG A 131 -6.71 17.84 0.05
CA ARG A 131 -7.91 17.19 -0.51
C ARG A 131 -8.74 16.49 0.54
N ALA A 132 -8.11 15.70 1.41
CA ALA A 132 -8.81 14.97 2.47
C ALA A 132 -9.59 15.92 3.41
N MET A 133 -9.03 17.10 3.70
CA MET A 133 -9.71 18.12 4.49
C MET A 133 -10.87 18.82 3.76
N VAL A 134 -10.92 18.80 2.42
CA VAL A 134 -11.98 19.46 1.63
C VAL A 134 -13.14 18.50 1.33
N THR A 135 -12.86 17.23 1.01
CA THR A 135 -13.92 16.24 0.70
C THR A 135 -14.64 15.72 1.94
N GLY A 136 -13.99 15.66 3.11
CA GLY A 136 -14.63 15.21 4.36
C GLY A 136 -15.85 16.04 4.79
N PRO A 137 -15.76 17.38 4.87
CA PRO A 137 -16.87 18.26 5.21
C PRO A 137 -18.03 18.23 4.21
N GLU A 138 -17.75 18.08 2.91
CA GLU A 138 -18.77 18.02 1.85
C GLU A 138 -19.59 16.73 1.91
N VAL A 139 -18.95 15.58 2.18
CA VAL A 139 -19.64 14.29 2.35
C VAL A 139 -20.52 14.31 3.59
N LEU A 140 -20.01 14.87 4.70
CA LEU A 140 -20.77 15.02 5.94
C LEU A 140 -21.98 15.94 5.73
N THR A 141 -21.79 17.08 5.07
CA THR A 141 -22.85 18.05 4.79
C THR A 141 -23.91 17.47 3.84
N ARG A 142 -23.51 16.68 2.82
CA ARG A 142 -24.45 15.93 1.96
C ARG A 142 -25.22 14.86 2.72
N ALA A 143 -24.56 14.10 3.59
CA ALA A 143 -25.21 13.09 4.40
C ALA A 143 -26.27 13.70 5.34
N VAL A 144 -25.93 14.82 5.99
CA VAL A 144 -26.86 15.58 6.85
C VAL A 144 -28.03 16.15 6.04
N LYS A 145 -27.78 16.73 4.85
CA LYS A 145 -28.82 17.27 3.97
C LYS A 145 -29.79 16.18 3.48
N ASN A 146 -29.26 15.01 3.11
CA ASN A 146 -30.07 13.88 2.65
C ASN A 146 -30.91 13.27 3.79
N ALA A 147 -30.37 13.19 5.01
CA ALA A 147 -31.12 12.78 6.19
C ALA A 147 -32.27 13.75 6.51
N GLY A 148 -32.04 15.06 6.36
CA GLY A 148 -33.09 16.08 6.50
C GLY A 148 -34.21 15.96 5.48
N ASN A 149 -33.89 15.64 4.23
CA ASN A 149 -34.87 15.45 3.16
C ASN A 149 -35.69 14.14 3.30
N ALA A 150 -35.12 13.09 3.89
CA ALA A 150 -35.80 11.83 4.14
C ALA A 150 -36.83 11.91 5.28
N GLY A 151 -36.71 12.92 6.15
CA GLY A 151 -37.65 13.17 7.27
C GLY A 151 -38.76 14.17 6.96
N ALA A 152 -38.79 14.79 5.77
CA ALA A 152 -39.84 15.73 5.40
C ALA A 152 -41.10 14.97 4.96
N PRO A 153 -42.25 15.13 5.65
CA PRO A 153 -43.49 14.49 5.24
C PRO A 153 -43.88 14.96 3.83
N ALA A 154 -44.19 14.00 2.94
CA ALA A 154 -44.65 14.29 1.59
C ALA A 154 -45.91 15.19 1.67
N PRO A 155 -46.00 16.27 0.86
CA PRO A 155 -47.21 17.09 0.84
C PRO A 155 -48.39 16.20 0.46
N ALA A 156 -49.40 16.16 1.32
CA ALA A 156 -50.63 15.42 1.10
C ALA A 156 -51.22 15.84 -0.25
N SER A 157 -51.23 14.90 -1.20
CA SER A 157 -51.94 15.06 -2.46
C SER A 157 -53.43 14.94 -2.18
N ASP A 158 -54.06 16.05 -1.81
CA ASP A 158 -55.52 16.14 -1.78
C ASP A 158 -56.03 16.05 -3.22
N GLY A 159 -56.62 14.88 -3.52
CA GLY A 159 -57.20 14.54 -4.81
C GLY A 159 -58.45 15.36 -5.10
N ALA A 160 -58.54 15.81 -6.35
CA ALA A 160 -59.77 16.25 -7.00
C ALA A 160 -60.40 15.10 -7.79
#